data_AF-A0A143XWI6-F1
#
_entry.id   AF-A0A143XWI6-F1
#
_cell.length_a   1.000
_cell.length_b   1.000
_cell.length_c   1.000
_cell.angle_alpha   90.00
_cell.angle_beta   90.00
_cell.angle_gamma   90.00
#
_symmetry.space_group_name_H-M   'P 1'
#
loop_
_entity.id
_entity.type
_entity.pdbx_description
1 polymer ?
#
loop_
_entity_poly.entity_id
_entity_poly.type
_entity_poly.pdbx_seq_one_letter_code
_entity_poly.pdbx_strand_id
1 'polypeptide(L)'
;MYEKKIWENGEVIQAKDLNNMEEGILKNSNKINDIVNMLGMVDNWKVVQQLIKEGYGADVFPIGTQLRCSHSVYGEIIWDVVAHDYNLEEESEHSMTLLSHDCIVNSMQYDAVEALYYAETQLVAGTYYFSLLSGYDTNYGGGKNIQFTLTRPVPAGGVIMFPWAYNTQSTATKISTYSSRESTSALETVTVTEGTSGTNLGTTDGKTANMNHIHRVRYGSNNWEESAIRQFLNSNVEAGSVWTPQTKFDRPPSWTANTDGFMKGFDEDFLSVVSECDHLTKTNSVFEIDGNLSKIYTTKDRFYLASHSEIFGGSENNLADGTQFPYYNEATNTDRIKYNAETARYWWLRSPIPSYAHFVRLVPTDGSLSNANASSSYGVAVACVIC
;
A
#
# COMPACT_ATOMS: atom_id res chain seq x y z
N MET A 1 10.82 -73.40 20.52
CA MET A 1 11.81 -72.50 19.92
C MET A 1 11.02 -71.49 19.10
N TYR A 2 10.89 -70.28 19.65
CA TYR A 2 10.41 -68.99 19.13
C TYR A 2 9.34 -68.87 18.01
N GLU A 3 8.20 -68.30 18.47
CA GLU A 3 7.28 -67.30 17.91
C GLU A 3 7.16 -67.09 16.38
N LYS A 4 5.90 -67.10 15.91
CA LYS A 4 5.38 -65.98 15.13
C LYS A 4 3.95 -65.65 15.57
N LYS A 5 3.79 -64.49 16.21
CA LYS A 5 2.55 -63.88 16.68
C LYS A 5 1.79 -63.20 15.54
N ILE A 6 0.47 -63.38 15.55
CA ILE A 6 -0.63 -62.39 15.39
C ILE A 6 -0.51 -61.37 14.23
N TRP A 7 -1.47 -61.43 13.30
CA TRP A 7 -2.42 -60.33 13.03
C TRP A 7 -3.79 -60.93 12.68
N GLU A 8 -4.76 -60.67 13.56
CA GLU A 8 -6.20 -60.89 13.40
C GLU A 8 -6.79 -59.76 12.52
N ASN A 9 -7.78 -60.10 11.68
CA ASN A 9 -8.65 -59.19 10.91
C ASN A 9 -8.04 -58.41 9.71
N GLY A 10 -7.32 -59.08 8.81
CA GLY A 10 -7.01 -58.52 7.49
C GLY A 10 -8.09 -58.85 6.46
N GLU A 11 -9.10 -57.98 6.29
CA GLU A 11 -9.91 -58.00 5.05
C GLU A 11 -8.98 -57.67 3.88
N VAL A 12 -8.77 -58.65 2.99
CA VAL A 12 -8.03 -58.44 1.74
C VAL A 12 -8.94 -57.63 0.83
N ILE A 13 -8.72 -56.31 0.79
CA ILE A 13 -9.40 -55.43 -0.18
C ILE A 13 -9.02 -55.93 -1.58
N GLN A 14 -10.00 -56.41 -2.33
CA GLN A 14 -9.77 -56.96 -3.66
C GLN A 14 -9.38 -55.81 -4.61
N ALA A 15 -8.51 -56.06 -5.59
CA ALA A 15 -8.08 -55.03 -6.55
C ALA A 15 -9.26 -54.33 -7.28
N LYS A 16 -10.40 -55.02 -7.41
CA LYS A 16 -11.63 -54.46 -7.96
C LYS A 16 -12.26 -53.40 -7.04
N ASP A 17 -12.15 -53.57 -5.72
CA ASP A 17 -12.69 -52.61 -4.74
C ASP A 17 -11.80 -51.36 -4.67
N LEU A 18 -10.48 -51.51 -4.81
CA LEU A 18 -9.55 -50.39 -4.97
C LEU A 18 -9.84 -49.59 -6.25
N ASN A 19 -10.02 -50.25 -7.39
CA ASN A 19 -10.37 -49.57 -8.64
C ASN A 19 -11.73 -48.87 -8.57
N ASN A 20 -12.72 -49.45 -7.91
CA ASN A 20 -14.03 -48.82 -7.71
C ASN A 20 -13.94 -47.61 -6.76
N MET A 21 -13.08 -47.67 -5.74
CA MET A 21 -12.80 -46.53 -4.86
C MET A 21 -12.05 -45.43 -5.61
N GLU A 22 -11.05 -45.76 -6.42
CA GLU A 22 -10.33 -44.80 -7.29
C GLU A 22 -11.27 -44.15 -8.31
N GLU A 23 -12.12 -44.92 -8.99
CA GLU A 23 -13.14 -44.38 -9.90
C GLU A 23 -14.14 -43.49 -9.15
N GLY A 24 -14.53 -43.85 -7.92
CA GLY A 24 -15.42 -43.05 -7.07
C GLY A 24 -14.77 -41.72 -6.64
N ILE A 25 -13.50 -41.74 -6.27
CA ILE A 25 -12.71 -40.56 -5.91
C ILE A 25 -12.52 -39.66 -7.14
N LEU A 26 -12.13 -40.24 -8.28
CA LEU A 26 -11.93 -39.51 -9.53
C LEU A 26 -13.24 -38.87 -10.03
N LYS A 27 -14.36 -39.58 -9.91
CA LYS A 27 -15.69 -39.08 -10.29
C LYS A 27 -16.19 -37.98 -9.35
N ASN A 28 -15.86 -38.03 -8.06
CA ASN A 28 -16.16 -36.96 -7.11
C ASN A 28 -15.25 -35.74 -7.32
N SER A 29 -13.97 -35.95 -7.59
CA SER A 29 -13.01 -34.87 -7.91
C SER A 29 -13.39 -34.15 -9.21
N ASN A 30 -13.78 -34.90 -10.25
CA ASN A 30 -14.32 -34.34 -11.49
C ASN A 30 -15.63 -33.58 -11.27
N LYS A 31 -16.52 -34.05 -10.39
CA LYS A 31 -17.73 -33.30 -10.02
C LYS A 31 -17.41 -32.00 -9.27
N ILE A 32 -16.40 -31.99 -8.41
CA ILE A 32 -15.94 -30.78 -7.71
C ILE A 32 -15.38 -29.80 -8.74
N ASN A 33 -14.54 -30.26 -9.67
CA ASN A 33 -14.00 -29.46 -10.76
C ASN A 33 -15.11 -28.95 -11.71
N ASP A 34 -16.13 -29.76 -11.99
CA ASP A 34 -17.29 -29.34 -12.81
C ASP A 34 -18.17 -28.31 -12.09
N ILE A 35 -18.27 -28.37 -10.75
CA ILE A 35 -19.01 -27.38 -9.93
C ILE A 35 -18.22 -26.07 -9.82
N VAL A 36 -16.90 -26.13 -9.60
CA VAL A 36 -16.01 -24.97 -9.57
C VAL A 36 -15.94 -24.30 -10.95
N ASN A 37 -15.88 -25.07 -12.04
CA ASN A 37 -15.88 -24.54 -13.41
C ASN A 37 -17.24 -24.01 -13.88
N MET A 38 -18.36 -24.43 -13.28
CA MET A 38 -19.70 -23.89 -13.60
C MET A 38 -20.07 -22.62 -12.83
N LEU A 39 -19.31 -22.22 -11.82
CA LEU A 39 -19.64 -21.10 -10.92
C LEU A 39 -18.48 -20.09 -10.84
N GLY A 40 -18.31 -19.25 -11.86
CA GLY A 40 -17.43 -18.07 -11.77
C GLY A 40 -17.78 -17.08 -10.65
N MET A 41 -18.81 -17.36 -9.85
CA MET A 41 -19.05 -16.77 -8.53
C MET A 41 -18.61 -17.75 -7.45
N VAL A 42 -17.72 -17.30 -6.56
CA VAL A 42 -17.46 -18.02 -5.32
C VAL A 42 -18.69 -17.84 -4.43
N ASP A 43 -19.61 -18.80 -4.44
CA ASP A 43 -20.83 -18.76 -3.62
C ASP A 43 -20.53 -18.93 -2.12
N ASN A 44 -19.32 -19.40 -1.79
CA ASN A 44 -18.89 -19.64 -0.41
C ASN A 44 -17.36 -19.57 -0.31
N TRP A 45 -16.85 -18.46 0.23
CA TRP A 45 -15.42 -18.24 0.40
C TRP A 45 -14.80 -19.17 1.44
N LYS A 46 -15.57 -19.68 2.41
CA LYS A 46 -15.08 -20.69 3.36
C LYS A 46 -14.71 -22.01 2.70
N VAL A 47 -15.39 -22.40 1.62
CA VAL A 47 -15.00 -23.60 0.85
C VAL A 47 -13.66 -23.36 0.14
N VAL A 48 -13.46 -22.18 -0.45
CA VAL A 48 -12.18 -21.80 -1.06
C VAL A 48 -11.07 -21.85 -0.01
N GLN A 49 -11.29 -21.24 1.15
CA GLN A 49 -10.34 -21.27 2.27
C GLN A 49 -10.01 -22.71 2.70
N GLN A 50 -11.01 -23.58 2.84
CA GLN A 50 -10.79 -24.96 3.27
C GLN A 50 -9.93 -25.76 2.28
N LEU A 51 -10.17 -25.59 0.98
CA LEU A 51 -9.36 -26.24 -0.06
C LEU A 51 -7.90 -25.79 -0.03
N ILE A 52 -7.66 -24.51 0.27
CA ILE A 52 -6.30 -23.97 0.45
C ILE A 52 -5.65 -24.61 1.68
N LYS A 53 -6.33 -24.62 2.83
CA LYS A 53 -5.83 -25.23 4.07
C LYS A 53 -5.48 -26.71 3.93
N GLU A 54 -6.22 -27.43 3.09
CA GLU A 54 -5.99 -28.85 2.81
C GLU A 54 -4.89 -29.10 1.76
N GLY A 55 -4.26 -28.05 1.22
CA GLY A 55 -3.17 -28.15 0.25
C GLY A 55 -3.63 -28.33 -1.20
N TYR A 56 -4.92 -28.21 -1.48
CA TYR A 56 -5.48 -28.33 -2.84
C TYR A 56 -5.55 -26.99 -3.60
N GLY A 57 -5.09 -25.90 -3.01
CA GLY A 57 -5.19 -24.55 -3.57
C GLY A 57 -4.65 -24.45 -5.01
N ALA A 58 -3.42 -24.91 -5.25
CA ALA A 58 -2.78 -24.84 -6.57
C ALA A 58 -3.42 -25.77 -7.62
N ASP A 59 -4.00 -26.88 -7.19
CA ASP A 59 -4.65 -27.85 -8.09
C ASP A 59 -6.05 -27.37 -8.52
N VAL A 60 -6.79 -26.77 -7.59
CA VAL A 60 -8.17 -26.30 -7.82
C VAL A 60 -8.19 -24.90 -8.42
N PHE A 61 -7.28 -24.03 -7.98
CA PHE A 61 -7.19 -22.63 -8.40
C PHE A 61 -5.79 -22.33 -8.96
N PRO A 62 -5.41 -22.94 -10.10
CA PRO A 62 -4.08 -22.70 -10.68
C PRO A 62 -3.85 -21.20 -10.96
N ILE A 63 -2.58 -20.80 -11.00
CA ILE A 63 -2.16 -19.43 -11.33
C ILE A 63 -2.90 -18.91 -12.58
N GLY A 64 -3.49 -17.72 -12.47
CA GLY A 64 -4.32 -17.09 -13.50
C GLY A 64 -5.81 -17.43 -13.44
N THR A 65 -6.23 -18.29 -12.50
CA THR A 65 -7.66 -18.48 -12.20
C THR A 65 -8.28 -17.16 -11.75
N GLN A 66 -9.49 -16.87 -12.23
CA GLN A 66 -10.23 -15.67 -11.84
C GLN A 66 -11.35 -16.01 -10.87
N LEU A 67 -11.32 -15.38 -9.70
CA LEU A 67 -12.38 -15.43 -8.69
C LEU A 67 -13.10 -14.09 -8.61
N ARG A 68 -14.37 -14.10 -8.23
CA ARG A 68 -15.21 -12.89 -8.20
C ARG A 68 -15.87 -12.71 -6.85
N CYS A 69 -15.90 -11.47 -6.35
CA CYS A 69 -16.75 -11.09 -5.23
C CYS A 69 -17.41 -9.73 -5.47
N SER A 70 -18.50 -9.47 -4.76
CA SER A 70 -19.21 -8.19 -4.83
C SER A 70 -18.61 -7.17 -3.85
N HIS A 71 -18.62 -5.92 -4.25
CA HIS A 71 -18.30 -4.77 -3.42
C HIS A 71 -19.38 -3.69 -3.58
N SER A 72 -19.96 -3.22 -2.48
CA SER A 72 -21.11 -2.30 -2.51
C SER A 72 -20.82 -0.96 -3.20
N VAL A 73 -19.55 -0.53 -3.22
CA VAL A 73 -19.11 0.72 -3.89
C VAL A 73 -18.54 0.50 -5.29
N TYR A 74 -17.83 -0.61 -5.51
CA TYR A 74 -17.01 -0.81 -6.72
C TYR A 74 -17.60 -1.85 -7.67
N GLY A 75 -18.75 -2.43 -7.33
CA GLY A 75 -19.39 -3.48 -8.10
C GLY A 75 -18.68 -4.82 -7.94
N GLU A 76 -18.72 -5.64 -8.98
CA GLU A 76 -18.00 -6.91 -9.00
C GLU A 76 -16.48 -6.67 -9.12
N ILE A 77 -15.72 -7.30 -8.22
CA ILE A 77 -14.26 -7.31 -8.25
C ILE A 77 -13.80 -8.67 -8.74
N ILE A 78 -12.96 -8.66 -9.76
CA ILE A 78 -12.30 -9.85 -10.31
C ILE A 78 -10.89 -9.93 -9.71
N TRP A 79 -10.54 -11.10 -9.21
CA TRP A 79 -9.26 -11.41 -8.59
C TRP A 79 -8.54 -12.49 -9.41
N ASP A 80 -7.32 -12.20 -9.82
CA ASP A 80 -6.43 -13.20 -10.42
C ASP A 80 -5.65 -13.91 -9.30
N VAL A 81 -5.58 -15.25 -9.35
CA VAL A 81 -4.68 -16.03 -8.50
C VAL A 81 -3.25 -15.82 -9.00
N VAL A 82 -2.42 -15.14 -8.19
CA VAL A 82 -1.07 -14.74 -8.62
C VAL A 82 0.05 -15.55 -8.00
N ALA A 83 -0.17 -16.19 -6.86
CA ALA A 83 0.80 -17.04 -6.18
C ALA A 83 0.13 -18.04 -5.22
N HIS A 84 0.85 -19.10 -4.88
CA HIS A 84 0.54 -20.01 -3.77
C HIS A 84 1.76 -20.12 -2.85
N ASP A 85 1.53 -20.20 -1.55
CA ASP A 85 2.54 -20.44 -0.51
C ASP A 85 3.66 -19.38 -0.47
N TYR A 86 3.30 -18.10 -0.69
CA TYR A 86 4.24 -16.97 -0.68
C TYR A 86 4.18 -16.18 0.63
N ASN A 87 3.03 -15.57 0.91
CA ASN A 87 2.75 -14.92 2.19
C ASN A 87 1.86 -15.87 3.00
N LEU A 88 2.16 -16.04 4.28
CA LEU A 88 1.42 -16.92 5.18
C LEU A 88 0.99 -16.12 6.41
N GLU A 89 -0.24 -16.38 6.87
CA GLU A 89 -0.62 -16.10 8.24
C GLU A 89 0.17 -17.03 9.17
N GLU A 90 0.43 -16.58 10.40
CA GLU A 90 1.13 -17.38 11.41
C GLU A 90 0.45 -18.76 11.55
N GLU A 91 1.25 -19.83 11.64
CA GLU A 91 0.78 -21.23 11.73
C GLU A 91 0.09 -21.82 10.48
N SER A 92 -0.05 -21.06 9.38
CA SER A 92 -0.59 -21.59 8.13
C SER A 92 0.49 -22.28 7.30
N GLU A 93 0.17 -23.46 6.76
CA GLU A 93 1.07 -24.21 5.87
C GLU A 93 0.88 -23.86 4.39
N HIS A 94 -0.32 -23.42 4.03
CA HIS A 94 -0.71 -23.14 2.65
C HIS A 94 -1.34 -21.76 2.52
N SER A 95 -1.17 -21.14 1.35
CA SER A 95 -1.88 -19.91 1.01
C SER A 95 -2.15 -19.75 -0.48
N MET A 96 -3.06 -18.82 -0.76
CA MET A 96 -3.32 -18.31 -2.11
C MET A 96 -3.32 -16.80 -2.09
N THR A 97 -2.47 -16.18 -2.91
CA THR A 97 -2.42 -14.73 -3.10
C THR A 97 -3.30 -14.35 -4.28
N LEU A 98 -4.19 -13.39 -4.03
CA LEU A 98 -5.05 -12.78 -5.03
C LEU A 98 -4.56 -11.37 -5.33
N LEU A 99 -4.61 -10.96 -6.60
CA LEU A 99 -4.43 -9.57 -7.04
C LEU A 99 -5.61 -9.19 -7.92
N SER A 100 -6.20 -8.02 -7.69
CA SER A 100 -7.33 -7.56 -8.48
C SER A 100 -6.93 -7.45 -9.95
N HIS A 101 -7.73 -8.01 -10.86
CA HIS A 101 -7.44 -8.03 -12.30
C HIS A 101 -7.19 -6.62 -12.83
N ASP A 102 -8.12 -5.74 -12.48
CA ASP A 102 -8.13 -4.32 -12.81
C ASP A 102 -7.88 -3.44 -11.57
N CYS A 103 -7.66 -2.15 -11.81
CA CYS A 103 -7.71 -1.14 -10.75
C CYS A 103 -9.14 -1.06 -10.21
N ILE A 104 -9.33 -1.42 -8.95
CA ILE A 104 -10.63 -1.32 -8.28
C ILE A 104 -10.95 0.15 -8.02
N VAL A 105 -9.97 0.92 -7.56
CA VAL A 105 -10.10 2.37 -7.36
C VAL A 105 -9.46 3.10 -8.53
N ASN A 106 -10.19 4.05 -9.11
CA ASN A 106 -9.73 4.81 -10.27
C ASN A 106 -8.63 5.83 -9.95
N SER A 107 -8.69 6.48 -8.79
CA SER A 107 -7.77 7.54 -8.42
C SER A 107 -7.71 7.71 -6.90
N MET A 108 -6.54 7.46 -6.31
CA MET A 108 -6.28 7.59 -4.88
C MET A 108 -4.87 8.12 -4.64
N GLN A 109 -4.71 9.03 -3.68
CA GLN A 109 -3.39 9.47 -3.22
C GLN A 109 -2.73 8.37 -2.42
N TYR A 110 -1.44 8.14 -2.65
CA TYR A 110 -0.65 7.26 -1.80
C TYR A 110 -0.50 7.88 -0.41
N ASP A 111 -0.10 9.14 -0.38
CA ASP A 111 0.01 9.95 0.83
C ASP A 111 -0.15 11.45 0.52
N ALA A 112 -0.45 12.29 1.51
CA ALA A 112 -0.65 13.72 1.32
C ALA A 112 0.68 14.50 1.34
N VAL A 113 0.67 15.74 0.81
CA VAL A 113 1.79 16.68 1.05
C VAL A 113 1.90 16.96 2.55
N GLU A 114 3.09 16.81 3.11
CA GLU A 114 3.32 16.93 4.55
C GLU A 114 3.64 18.35 5.02
N ALA A 115 3.53 18.58 6.32
CA ALA A 115 3.92 19.81 6.99
C ALA A 115 5.43 20.07 6.89
N LEU A 116 5.77 21.35 6.72
CA LEU A 116 7.14 21.85 6.83
C LEU A 116 7.66 21.74 8.27
N TYR A 117 6.83 22.18 9.22
CA TYR A 117 7.21 22.28 10.62
C TYR A 117 6.07 21.86 11.55
N TYR A 118 6.42 21.13 12.61
CA TYR A 118 5.50 20.71 13.68
C TYR A 118 5.73 21.54 14.95
N ALA A 119 4.72 22.30 15.39
CA ALA A 119 4.81 23.12 16.59
C ALA A 119 4.55 22.27 17.84
N GLU A 120 5.57 21.52 18.29
CA GLU A 120 5.48 20.71 19.52
C GLU A 120 5.10 21.54 20.75
N THR A 121 5.64 22.77 20.81
CA THR A 121 5.17 23.81 21.72
C THR A 121 4.61 24.96 20.90
N GLN A 122 3.77 25.80 21.52
CA GLN A 122 3.15 26.93 20.84
C GLN A 122 4.23 27.84 20.22
N LEU A 123 4.12 28.06 18.91
CA LEU A 123 4.88 29.09 18.22
C LEU A 123 4.11 30.42 18.35
N VAL A 124 4.70 31.42 18.99
CA VAL A 124 4.07 32.74 19.14
C VAL A 124 3.99 33.46 17.78
N ALA A 125 3.16 34.51 17.69
CA ALA A 125 3.22 35.41 16.54
C ALA A 125 4.61 36.06 16.46
N GLY A 126 5.18 36.19 15.27
CA GLY A 126 6.55 36.66 15.10
C GLY A 126 7.11 36.41 13.70
N THR A 127 8.32 36.90 13.48
CA THR A 127 9.07 36.66 12.24
C THR A 127 9.95 35.43 12.39
N TYR A 128 9.93 34.58 11.38
CA TYR A 128 10.64 33.31 11.32
C TYR A 128 11.34 33.16 9.98
N TYR A 129 12.33 32.27 9.92
CA TYR A 129 12.89 31.82 8.66
C TYR A 129 13.31 30.35 8.72
N PHE A 130 13.44 29.72 7.56
CA PHE A 130 14.01 28.40 7.39
C PHE A 130 14.91 28.35 6.16
N SER A 131 15.82 27.39 6.12
CA SER A 131 16.72 27.17 4.98
C SER A 131 16.19 26.03 4.12
N LEU A 132 16.01 26.28 2.82
CA LEU A 132 15.77 25.22 1.86
C LEU A 132 17.04 24.40 1.64
N LEU A 133 16.88 23.10 1.39
CA LEU A 133 17.98 22.18 1.18
C LEU A 133 18.91 22.67 0.05
N SER A 134 20.21 22.74 0.35
CA SER A 134 21.22 23.15 -0.63
C SER A 134 21.33 22.15 -1.78
N GLY A 135 21.49 22.63 -3.01
CA GLY A 135 21.60 21.80 -4.21
C GLY A 135 20.28 21.18 -4.70
N TYR A 136 19.17 21.35 -3.98
CA TYR A 136 17.86 20.84 -4.38
C TYR A 136 17.02 21.93 -5.05
N ASP A 137 16.71 21.76 -6.35
CA ASP A 137 15.84 22.68 -7.12
C ASP A 137 16.30 24.16 -7.09
N THR A 138 17.61 24.37 -7.30
CA THR A 138 18.31 25.67 -7.15
C THR A 138 17.75 26.77 -8.07
N ASN A 139 17.35 26.42 -9.29
CA ASN A 139 16.77 27.36 -10.25
C ASN A 139 15.46 28.01 -9.76
N TYR A 140 14.78 27.35 -8.82
CA TYR A 140 13.48 27.76 -8.31
C TYR A 140 13.51 28.14 -6.82
N GLY A 141 14.69 28.34 -6.25
CA GLY A 141 14.86 28.86 -4.89
C GLY A 141 15.44 27.88 -3.89
N GLY A 142 15.83 26.68 -4.33
CA GLY A 142 16.66 25.75 -3.56
C GLY A 142 17.89 26.38 -2.93
N GLY A 143 18.24 25.96 -1.71
CA GLY A 143 19.38 26.49 -0.96
C GLY A 143 19.20 27.91 -0.39
N LYS A 144 18.08 28.58 -0.65
CA LYS A 144 17.80 29.93 -0.12
C LYS A 144 17.19 29.88 1.27
N ASN A 145 17.34 30.99 1.99
CA ASN A 145 16.63 31.23 3.25
C ASN A 145 15.29 31.92 2.97
N ILE A 146 14.21 31.34 3.49
CA ILE A 146 12.84 31.80 3.29
C ILE A 146 12.33 32.35 4.63
N GLN A 147 11.99 33.63 4.63
CA GLN A 147 11.52 34.41 5.77
C GLN A 147 10.02 34.70 5.64
N PHE A 148 9.32 34.70 6.77
CA PHE A 148 7.90 35.03 6.86
C PHE A 148 7.55 35.60 8.23
N THR A 149 6.40 36.28 8.34
CA THR A 149 5.89 36.83 9.60
C THR A 149 4.49 36.30 9.86
N LEU A 150 4.31 35.64 11.00
CA LEU A 150 3.02 35.20 11.52
C LEU A 150 2.39 36.28 12.38
N THR A 151 1.10 36.52 12.18
CA THR A 151 0.31 37.47 13.00
C THR A 151 -0.50 36.76 14.08
N ARG A 152 -0.63 35.44 13.98
CA ARG A 152 -1.34 34.58 14.93
C ARG A 152 -0.38 33.51 15.47
N PRO A 153 -0.54 33.08 16.72
CA PRO A 153 0.22 31.95 17.23
C PRO A 153 -0.20 30.66 16.52
N VAL A 154 0.76 29.74 16.36
CA VAL A 154 0.50 28.33 16.04
C VAL A 154 0.43 27.57 17.36
N PRO A 155 -0.72 27.00 17.75
CA PRO A 155 -0.85 26.29 19.02
C PRO A 155 0.06 25.06 19.09
N ALA A 156 0.30 24.55 20.30
CA ALA A 156 0.98 23.27 20.48
C ALA A 156 0.21 22.14 19.74
N GLY A 157 0.93 21.30 19.01
CA GLY A 157 0.38 20.31 18.09
C GLY A 157 0.00 20.85 16.71
N GLY A 158 0.08 22.17 16.49
CA GLY A 158 -0.17 22.81 15.20
C GLY A 158 0.96 22.60 14.21
N VAL A 159 0.72 22.98 12.95
CA VAL A 159 1.66 22.76 11.85
C VAL A 159 1.78 23.97 10.92
N ILE A 160 2.94 24.08 10.28
CA ILE A 160 3.21 25.05 9.22
C ILE A 160 3.34 24.29 7.90
N MET A 161 2.59 24.71 6.88
CA MET A 161 2.66 24.20 5.52
C MET A 161 3.45 25.13 4.61
N PHE A 162 4.28 24.56 3.73
CA PHE A 162 4.94 25.27 2.63
C PHE A 162 4.89 24.40 1.36
N PRO A 163 3.72 24.28 0.70
CA PRO A 163 3.49 23.34 -0.40
C PRO A 163 4.13 23.87 -1.70
N TRP A 164 5.46 23.89 -1.73
CA TRP A 164 6.23 24.45 -2.84
C TRP A 164 6.11 23.58 -4.09
N ALA A 165 5.38 24.07 -5.09
CA ALA A 165 5.11 23.31 -6.31
C ALA A 165 6.33 23.18 -7.23
N TYR A 166 6.29 22.19 -8.14
CA TYR A 166 7.26 22.02 -9.22
C TYR A 166 7.35 23.26 -10.12
N ASN A 167 8.56 23.58 -10.63
CA ASN A 167 8.82 24.71 -11.52
C ASN A 167 8.25 26.06 -11.06
N THR A 168 8.14 26.27 -9.75
CA THR A 168 7.58 27.50 -9.16
C THR A 168 8.65 28.15 -8.30
N GLN A 169 8.85 29.46 -8.36
CA GLN A 169 9.80 30.12 -7.45
C GLN A 169 9.35 29.94 -5.99
N SER A 170 10.27 29.63 -5.08
CA SER A 170 9.96 29.41 -3.66
C SER A 170 9.26 30.62 -3.03
N THR A 171 9.61 31.83 -3.45
CA THR A 171 8.98 33.09 -3.01
C THR A 171 7.58 33.32 -3.56
N ALA A 172 7.13 32.58 -4.57
CA ALA A 172 5.75 32.56 -5.02
C ALA A 172 4.87 31.62 -4.16
N THR A 173 5.48 30.76 -3.35
CA THR A 173 4.77 29.85 -2.43
C THR A 173 4.42 30.60 -1.15
N LYS A 174 3.21 30.35 -0.62
CA LYS A 174 2.76 30.93 0.64
C LYS A 174 2.89 29.92 1.78
N ILE A 175 3.05 30.44 2.99
CA ILE A 175 2.93 29.64 4.21
C ILE A 175 1.49 29.68 4.69
N SER A 176 0.99 28.53 5.13
CA SER A 176 -0.28 28.45 5.89
C SER A 176 -0.06 27.71 7.19
N THR A 177 -0.71 28.15 8.26
CA THR A 177 -0.62 27.51 9.57
C THR A 177 -1.95 26.86 9.95
N TYR A 178 -1.90 25.77 10.71
CA TYR A 178 -3.07 25.02 11.14
C TYR A 178 -2.99 24.69 12.62
N SER A 179 -4.16 24.57 13.26
CA SER A 179 -4.25 24.30 14.69
C SER A 179 -3.82 22.88 15.08
N SER A 180 -3.83 21.95 14.13
CA SER A 180 -3.38 20.57 14.31
C SER A 180 -3.01 19.94 12.97
N ARG A 181 -2.45 18.73 12.99
CA ARG A 181 -2.14 17.92 11.79
C ARG A 181 -3.37 17.51 11.01
N GLU A 182 -4.52 17.41 11.66
CA GLU A 182 -5.79 16.99 11.11
C GLU A 182 -6.63 18.17 10.59
N SER A 183 -6.41 19.37 11.12
CA SER A 183 -7.20 20.55 10.76
C SER A 183 -7.02 20.93 9.29
N THR A 184 -8.11 21.06 8.55
CA THR A 184 -8.13 21.53 7.15
C THR A 184 -8.41 23.03 7.02
N SER A 185 -8.71 23.70 8.13
CA SER A 185 -8.96 25.15 8.16
C SER A 185 -7.71 25.91 8.60
N ALA A 186 -7.17 26.73 7.71
CA ALA A 186 -5.99 27.54 8.01
C ALA A 186 -6.29 28.60 9.08
N LEU A 187 -5.36 28.78 10.02
CA LEU A 187 -5.38 29.87 11.01
C LEU A 187 -5.02 31.21 10.33
N GLU A 188 -4.00 31.19 9.48
CA GLU A 188 -3.63 32.28 8.58
C GLU A 188 -2.81 31.75 7.39
N THR A 189 -2.72 32.58 6.35
CA THR A 189 -1.83 32.35 5.19
C THR A 189 -1.04 33.62 4.92
N VAL A 190 0.28 33.50 4.84
CA VAL A 190 1.20 34.63 4.70
C VAL A 190 2.15 34.45 3.52
N THR A 191 2.59 35.56 2.93
CA THR A 191 3.63 35.56 1.90
C THR A 191 5.01 35.38 2.51
N VAL A 192 5.96 34.93 1.70
CA VAL A 192 7.36 34.76 2.11
C VAL A 192 8.28 35.65 1.28
N THR A 193 9.46 35.95 1.80
CA THR A 193 10.55 36.63 1.10
C THR A 193 11.87 35.92 1.35
N GLU A 194 12.90 36.20 0.57
CA GLU A 194 14.25 35.74 0.90
C GLU A 194 14.80 36.56 2.07
N GLY A 195 15.38 35.89 3.06
CA GLY A 195 15.94 36.57 4.23
C GLY A 195 16.17 35.66 5.43
N THR A 196 16.78 36.21 6.47
CA THR A 196 17.15 35.52 7.72
C THR A 196 16.75 36.31 8.96
N SER A 197 15.75 37.20 8.84
CA SER A 197 15.25 37.95 9.99
C SER A 197 14.37 37.06 10.85
N GLY A 198 14.40 37.27 12.16
CA GLY A 198 13.57 36.54 13.11
C GLY A 198 14.18 35.21 13.55
N THR A 199 13.34 34.31 14.06
CA THR A 199 13.78 33.03 14.64
C THR A 199 14.00 31.98 13.55
N ASN A 200 15.15 31.30 13.60
CA ASN A 200 15.46 30.18 12.72
C ASN A 200 14.66 28.92 13.11
N LEU A 201 13.89 28.36 12.20
CA LEU A 201 13.17 27.10 12.37
C LEU A 201 13.99 25.88 11.96
N GLY A 202 15.08 26.06 11.21
CA GLY A 202 15.97 24.98 10.77
C GLY A 202 16.12 24.88 9.26
N THR A 203 16.70 23.75 8.85
CA THR A 203 16.91 23.38 7.45
C THR A 203 15.97 22.25 7.06
N THR A 204 15.43 22.28 5.84
CA THR A 204 14.52 21.25 5.30
C THR A 204 15.25 19.96 4.88
N ASP A 205 16.20 19.51 5.69
CA ASP A 205 16.99 18.29 5.52
C ASP A 205 16.51 17.14 6.43
N GLY A 206 15.42 17.38 7.20
CA GLY A 206 14.86 16.42 8.14
C GLY A 206 15.68 16.20 9.41
N LYS A 207 16.77 16.94 9.62
CA LYS A 207 17.66 16.77 10.78
C LYS A 207 17.39 17.76 11.91
N THR A 208 16.82 18.92 11.59
CA THR A 208 16.45 19.88 12.62
C THR A 208 15.18 19.40 13.32
N ALA A 209 15.15 19.47 14.65
CA ALA A 209 13.99 19.08 15.44
C ALA A 209 12.72 19.76 14.92
N ASN A 210 11.71 18.94 14.63
CA ASN A 210 10.40 19.36 14.12
C ASN A 210 10.40 20.04 12.76
N MET A 211 11.51 20.03 12.02
CA MET A 211 11.58 20.43 10.61
C MET A 211 11.60 19.20 9.72
N ASN A 212 10.75 19.18 8.70
CA ASN A 212 10.62 18.06 7.78
C ASN A 212 11.62 18.16 6.61
N HIS A 213 11.80 17.06 5.89
CA HIS A 213 12.59 17.00 4.66
C HIS A 213 11.79 17.54 3.47
N ILE A 214 12.41 18.41 2.65
CA ILE A 214 11.71 19.12 1.56
C ILE A 214 11.01 18.21 0.53
N HIS A 215 11.51 16.99 0.36
CA HIS A 215 10.84 15.96 -0.46
C HIS A 215 9.39 15.72 -0.02
N ARG A 216 9.17 15.46 1.28
CA ARG A 216 7.82 15.17 1.80
C ARG A 216 6.95 16.41 1.92
N VAL A 217 7.56 17.54 2.26
CA VAL A 217 6.90 18.86 2.32
C VAL A 217 6.32 19.29 0.98
N ARG A 218 6.89 18.82 -0.14
CA ARG A 218 6.37 19.12 -1.47
C ARG A 218 5.42 18.05 -2.00
N TYR A 219 5.70 16.78 -1.69
CA TYR A 219 5.18 15.67 -2.49
C TYR A 219 4.67 14.46 -1.68
N GLY A 220 4.71 14.51 -0.35
CA GLY A 220 4.27 13.43 0.55
C GLY A 220 5.33 12.36 0.82
N SER A 221 5.02 11.42 1.73
CA SER A 221 5.88 10.30 2.09
C SER A 221 5.70 9.13 1.13
N ASN A 222 6.80 8.49 0.73
CA ASN A 222 6.75 7.21 0.02
C ASN A 222 6.84 5.98 0.94
N ASN A 223 6.81 6.16 2.26
CA ASN A 223 6.82 5.06 3.21
C ASN A 223 5.44 4.40 3.28
N TRP A 224 5.36 3.08 3.02
CA TRP A 224 4.12 2.30 3.02
C TRP A 224 3.44 2.25 4.39
N GLU A 225 4.20 2.04 5.46
CA GLU A 225 3.68 1.88 6.82
C GLU A 225 2.85 3.09 7.27
N GLU A 226 3.36 4.27 6.93
CA GLU A 226 2.81 5.58 7.28
C GLU A 226 1.71 6.02 6.28
N SER A 227 1.59 5.34 5.14
CA SER A 227 0.81 5.84 4.00
C SER A 227 -0.68 5.88 4.28
N ALA A 228 -1.31 6.94 3.76
CA ALA A 228 -2.74 7.09 3.87
C ALA A 228 -3.51 6.01 3.08
N ILE A 229 -2.97 5.57 1.94
CA ILE A 229 -3.60 4.50 1.14
C ILE A 229 -3.64 3.17 1.88
N ARG A 230 -2.64 2.84 2.71
CA ARG A 230 -2.63 1.64 3.56
C ARG A 230 -3.76 1.68 4.59
N GLN A 231 -3.99 2.84 5.21
CA GLN A 231 -5.11 3.06 6.12
C GLN A 231 -6.46 2.90 5.42
N PHE A 232 -6.59 3.42 4.19
CA PHE A 232 -7.80 3.20 3.37
C PHE A 232 -8.04 1.71 3.09
N LEU A 233 -7.03 0.97 2.65
CA LEU A 233 -7.16 -0.44 2.28
C LEU A 233 -7.55 -1.34 3.46
N ASN A 234 -7.07 -1.03 4.67
CA ASN A 234 -7.27 -1.86 5.86
C ASN A 234 -8.30 -1.26 6.83
N SER A 235 -9.25 -0.48 6.32
CA SER A 235 -10.30 0.15 7.11
C SER A 235 -11.69 -0.33 6.72
N ASN A 236 -12.53 -0.57 7.72
CA ASN A 236 -13.96 -0.86 7.58
C ASN A 236 -14.86 0.26 8.10
N VAL A 237 -14.31 1.46 8.36
CA VAL A 237 -15.05 2.59 8.92
C VAL A 237 -15.56 3.54 7.84
N GLU A 238 -16.43 4.47 8.25
CA GLU A 238 -16.98 5.51 7.37
C GLU A 238 -16.00 6.63 7.04
N ALA A 239 -16.27 7.31 5.93
CA ALA A 239 -15.60 8.53 5.51
C ALA A 239 -15.51 9.54 6.67
N GLY A 240 -14.39 10.25 6.73
CA GLY A 240 -14.05 11.15 7.84
C GLY A 240 -13.35 10.46 9.02
N SER A 241 -13.42 9.12 9.12
CA SER A 241 -12.78 8.36 10.21
C SER A 241 -11.68 7.40 9.75
N VAL A 242 -11.48 7.25 8.44
CA VAL A 242 -10.55 6.27 7.85
C VAL A 242 -9.08 6.59 8.15
N TRP A 243 -8.74 7.88 8.16
CA TRP A 243 -7.35 8.32 8.25
C TRP A 243 -7.07 9.00 9.59
N THR A 244 -5.92 8.69 10.14
CA THR A 244 -5.31 9.38 11.28
C THR A 244 -3.83 9.65 10.99
N PRO A 245 -3.24 10.75 11.49
CA PRO A 245 -1.81 11.00 11.34
C PRO A 245 -0.97 9.85 11.92
N GLN A 246 -0.14 9.22 11.10
CA GLN A 246 0.89 8.27 11.49
C GLN A 246 2.16 8.98 11.94
N THR A 247 2.43 10.16 11.37
CA THR A 247 3.59 10.98 11.73
C THR A 247 3.23 12.36 12.26
N LYS A 248 4.22 13.09 12.80
CA LYS A 248 4.04 14.48 13.23
C LYS A 248 3.94 15.48 12.06
N PHE A 249 4.25 15.06 10.85
CA PHE A 249 4.21 15.92 9.66
C PHE A 249 3.00 15.65 8.77
N ASP A 250 2.29 14.56 9.02
CA ASP A 250 1.12 14.16 8.27
C ASP A 250 0.04 15.24 8.17
N ARG A 251 -0.62 15.24 7.01
CA ARG A 251 -1.74 16.11 6.69
C ARG A 251 -2.86 15.30 6.06
N PRO A 252 -4.13 15.73 6.16
CA PRO A 252 -5.24 14.93 5.66
C PRO A 252 -5.16 14.81 4.13
N PRO A 253 -5.20 13.59 3.58
CA PRO A 253 -5.44 13.38 2.15
C PRO A 253 -6.73 14.03 1.66
N SER A 254 -6.77 14.33 0.37
CA SER A 254 -7.94 14.96 -0.28
C SER A 254 -9.22 14.14 -0.20
N TRP A 255 -9.10 12.82 -0.02
CA TRP A 255 -10.21 11.87 0.01
C TRP A 255 -10.74 11.59 1.41
N THR A 256 -10.04 12.00 2.48
CA THR A 256 -10.34 11.59 3.87
C THR A 256 -11.79 11.87 4.29
N ALA A 257 -12.38 12.98 3.84
CA ALA A 257 -13.74 13.36 4.22
C ALA A 257 -14.85 12.62 3.46
N ASN A 258 -14.55 11.96 2.34
CA ASN A 258 -15.56 11.48 1.39
C ASN A 258 -15.42 10.00 1.01
N THR A 259 -14.38 9.32 1.48
CA THR A 259 -14.08 7.94 1.11
C THR A 259 -14.19 7.03 2.33
N ASP A 260 -15.12 6.09 2.27
CA ASP A 260 -15.23 4.97 3.22
C ASP A 260 -13.99 4.07 3.14
N GLY A 261 -13.70 3.35 4.23
CA GLY A 261 -12.64 2.35 4.23
C GLY A 261 -12.93 1.23 3.21
N PHE A 262 -11.88 0.74 2.54
CA PHE A 262 -12.01 -0.26 1.47
C PHE A 262 -12.71 -1.54 1.92
N MET A 263 -12.48 -1.99 3.15
CA MET A 263 -13.08 -3.24 3.66
C MET A 263 -14.58 -3.11 3.87
N LYS A 264 -15.10 -1.89 4.05
CA LYS A 264 -16.50 -1.64 4.39
C LYS A 264 -17.48 -2.12 3.31
N GLY A 265 -17.05 -2.20 2.06
CA GLY A 265 -17.93 -2.57 0.96
C GLY A 265 -17.99 -4.07 0.64
N PHE A 266 -17.16 -4.91 1.27
CA PHE A 266 -17.19 -6.36 1.06
C PHE A 266 -18.19 -7.06 1.97
N ASP A 267 -18.72 -8.19 1.49
CA ASP A 267 -19.49 -9.12 2.31
C ASP A 267 -18.61 -9.80 3.38
N GLU A 268 -19.24 -10.11 4.52
CA GLU A 268 -18.56 -10.74 5.66
C GLU A 268 -17.97 -12.12 5.30
N ASP A 269 -18.60 -12.87 4.39
CA ASP A 269 -18.09 -14.17 3.93
C ASP A 269 -16.68 -14.03 3.31
N PHE A 270 -16.50 -13.12 2.36
CA PHE A 270 -15.20 -12.85 1.75
C PHE A 270 -14.21 -12.30 2.76
N LEU A 271 -14.60 -11.28 3.54
CA LEU A 271 -13.70 -10.72 4.55
C LEU A 271 -13.26 -11.80 5.52
N SER A 272 -14.14 -12.70 5.97
CA SER A 272 -13.79 -13.70 6.98
C SER A 272 -12.72 -14.71 6.55
N VAL A 273 -12.34 -14.75 5.27
CA VAL A 273 -11.27 -15.62 4.75
C VAL A 273 -10.02 -14.87 4.32
N VAL A 274 -10.09 -13.53 4.20
CA VAL A 274 -8.90 -12.72 3.90
C VAL A 274 -8.06 -12.60 5.16
N SER A 275 -6.91 -13.27 5.15
CA SER A 275 -5.96 -13.32 6.24
C SER A 275 -5.18 -12.02 6.40
N GLU A 276 -4.76 -11.75 7.63
CA GLU A 276 -3.84 -10.65 7.94
C GLU A 276 -2.41 -11.20 7.98
N CYS A 277 -1.65 -10.94 6.91
CA CYS A 277 -0.33 -11.54 6.70
C CYS A 277 0.80 -10.53 6.81
N ASP A 278 1.99 -11.03 7.10
CA ASP A 278 3.23 -10.27 7.05
C ASP A 278 3.67 -10.02 5.60
N HIS A 279 4.05 -8.77 5.32
CA HIS A 279 4.53 -8.30 4.02
C HIS A 279 5.86 -7.60 4.18
N LEU A 280 6.84 -8.04 3.40
CA LEU A 280 8.11 -7.32 3.30
C LEU A 280 7.89 -5.98 2.60
N THR A 281 8.41 -4.94 3.21
CA THR A 281 8.41 -3.58 2.67
C THR A 281 9.79 -2.96 2.89
N LYS A 282 10.10 -1.87 2.17
CA LYS A 282 11.38 -1.18 2.27
C LYS A 282 11.24 0.32 2.42
N THR A 283 12.26 0.93 3.01
CA THR A 283 12.39 2.39 3.14
C THR A 283 13.31 2.97 2.06
N ASN A 284 13.19 4.28 1.86
CA ASN A 284 14.07 5.02 0.96
C ASN A 284 15.46 5.28 1.60
N SER A 285 16.39 5.88 0.85
CA SER A 285 17.76 6.19 1.29
C SER A 285 17.99 7.66 1.66
N VAL A 286 16.94 8.48 1.66
CA VAL A 286 17.01 9.93 1.83
C VAL A 286 16.50 10.37 3.20
N PHE A 287 15.25 10.04 3.54
CA PHE A 287 14.64 10.50 4.79
C PHE A 287 13.50 9.58 5.26
N GLU A 288 13.59 9.21 6.54
CA GLU A 288 12.58 8.56 7.36
C GLU A 288 12.68 9.19 8.76
N ILE A 289 11.56 9.36 9.47
CA ILE A 289 11.52 10.11 10.74
C ILE A 289 12.33 9.41 11.84
N ASP A 290 12.32 8.08 11.85
CA ASP A 290 13.08 7.24 12.77
C ASP A 290 14.54 7.01 12.32
N GLY A 291 14.91 7.49 11.12
CA GLY A 291 16.22 7.32 10.52
C GLY A 291 16.49 5.93 9.92
N ASN A 292 15.48 5.06 9.82
CA ASN A 292 15.64 3.70 9.26
C ASN A 292 15.72 3.73 7.72
N LEU A 293 16.84 4.22 7.20
CA LEU A 293 17.07 4.36 5.76
C LEU A 293 17.59 3.06 5.13
N SER A 294 17.11 2.76 3.91
CA SER A 294 17.53 1.59 3.12
C SER A 294 17.43 0.28 3.91
N LYS A 295 16.26 0.07 4.54
CA LYS A 295 15.96 -1.13 5.32
C LYS A 295 14.77 -1.87 4.73
N ILE A 296 14.77 -3.18 4.96
CA ILE A 296 13.58 -4.00 4.87
C ILE A 296 12.94 -4.04 6.25
N TYR A 297 11.63 -3.94 6.30
CA TYR A 297 10.80 -4.12 7.47
C TYR A 297 9.51 -4.85 7.08
N THR A 298 8.73 -5.24 8.08
CA THR A 298 7.49 -6.00 7.87
C THR A 298 6.29 -5.13 8.23
N THR A 299 5.29 -5.07 7.35
CA THR A 299 3.94 -4.62 7.70
C THR A 299 3.02 -5.82 7.80
N LYS A 300 1.96 -5.71 8.59
CA LYS A 300 0.94 -6.73 8.72
C LYS A 300 -0.37 -6.18 8.17
N ASP A 301 -0.87 -6.77 7.08
CA ASP A 301 -1.96 -6.22 6.27
C ASP A 301 -2.89 -7.31 5.75
N ARG A 302 -4.19 -7.00 5.67
CA ARG A 302 -5.20 -7.83 4.99
C ARG A 302 -5.27 -7.52 3.51
N PHE A 303 -5.26 -6.23 3.19
CA PHE A 303 -5.25 -5.70 1.84
C PHE A 303 -4.03 -4.82 1.66
N TYR A 304 -3.31 -5.01 0.57
CA TYR A 304 -2.03 -4.35 0.33
C TYR A 304 -1.83 -4.05 -1.16
N LEU A 305 -0.85 -3.18 -1.46
CA LEU A 305 -0.38 -3.02 -2.84
C LEU A 305 0.79 -3.97 -3.05
N ALA A 306 0.83 -4.63 -4.20
CA ALA A 306 1.98 -5.44 -4.59
C ALA A 306 3.25 -4.57 -4.62
N SER A 307 4.41 -5.17 -4.35
CA SER A 307 5.70 -4.49 -4.43
C SER A 307 6.26 -4.53 -5.84
N HIS A 308 7.24 -3.68 -6.10
CA HIS A 308 8.11 -3.79 -7.27
C HIS A 308 8.67 -5.20 -7.43
N SER A 309 9.22 -5.78 -6.35
CA SER A 309 9.82 -7.11 -6.40
C SER A 309 8.79 -8.21 -6.69
N GLU A 310 7.55 -8.07 -6.23
CA GLU A 310 6.47 -9.01 -6.54
C GLU A 310 6.00 -8.94 -8.01
N ILE A 311 5.99 -7.76 -8.62
CA ILE A 311 5.46 -7.57 -9.99
C ILE A 311 6.54 -7.70 -11.08
N PHE A 312 7.75 -7.23 -10.81
CA PHE A 312 8.85 -7.20 -11.79
C PHE A 312 9.99 -8.16 -11.46
N GLY A 313 10.02 -8.69 -10.24
CA GLY A 313 11.18 -9.40 -9.73
C GLY A 313 12.35 -8.49 -9.36
N GLY A 314 13.42 -9.12 -8.87
CA GLY A 314 14.67 -8.44 -8.54
C GLY A 314 14.60 -7.56 -7.30
N SER A 315 15.58 -6.65 -7.19
CA SER A 315 15.74 -5.75 -6.05
C SER A 315 16.12 -4.35 -6.53
N GLU A 316 15.82 -3.35 -5.71
CA GLU A 316 16.33 -1.99 -5.88
C GLU A 316 17.22 -1.66 -4.69
N ASN A 317 18.39 -1.07 -4.93
CA ASN A 317 19.38 -0.82 -3.88
C ASN A 317 19.77 -2.10 -3.09
N ASN A 318 19.78 -3.26 -3.78
CA ASN A 318 20.00 -4.58 -3.20
C ASN A 318 18.96 -5.01 -2.13
N LEU A 319 17.78 -4.38 -2.12
CA LEU A 319 16.65 -4.73 -1.24
C LEU A 319 15.47 -5.22 -2.08
N ALA A 320 15.10 -6.48 -1.88
CA ALA A 320 13.89 -7.06 -2.42
C ALA A 320 12.80 -7.04 -1.35
N ASP A 321 11.71 -6.36 -1.63
CA ASP A 321 10.54 -6.21 -0.77
C ASP A 321 9.42 -7.19 -1.17
N GLY A 322 9.82 -8.42 -1.46
CA GLY A 322 8.95 -9.53 -1.84
C GLY A 322 9.60 -10.46 -2.85
N THR A 323 8.93 -11.59 -3.13
CA THR A 323 9.30 -12.55 -4.16
C THR A 323 8.39 -12.36 -5.36
N GLN A 324 8.92 -12.41 -6.58
CA GLN A 324 8.12 -12.25 -7.80
C GLN A 324 6.97 -13.25 -7.85
N PHE A 325 5.75 -12.76 -8.01
CA PHE A 325 4.59 -13.64 -8.14
C PHE A 325 4.72 -14.51 -9.40
N PRO A 326 4.45 -15.83 -9.32
CA PRO A 326 4.56 -16.73 -10.45
C PRO A 326 3.74 -16.29 -11.67
N TYR A 327 2.59 -15.62 -11.47
CA TYR A 327 1.80 -15.04 -12.55
C TYR A 327 2.58 -14.05 -13.42
N TYR A 328 3.54 -13.33 -12.83
CA TYR A 328 4.36 -12.35 -13.53
C TYR A 328 5.73 -12.89 -13.97
N ASN A 329 5.99 -14.18 -13.81
CA ASN A 329 7.19 -14.79 -14.39
C ASN A 329 7.14 -14.68 -15.90
N GLU A 330 8.20 -14.15 -16.51
CA GLU A 330 8.30 -13.90 -17.95
C GLU A 330 7.23 -12.96 -18.54
N ALA A 331 6.43 -12.30 -17.69
CA ALA A 331 5.41 -11.36 -18.14
C ALA A 331 6.02 -10.18 -18.91
N THR A 332 5.41 -9.85 -20.03
CA THR A 332 5.71 -8.66 -20.83
C THR A 332 5.11 -7.42 -20.17
N ASN A 333 5.46 -6.23 -20.66
CA ASN A 333 4.84 -5.01 -20.14
C ASN A 333 3.31 -5.05 -20.35
N THR A 334 2.83 -5.52 -21.50
CA THR A 334 1.39 -5.63 -21.80
C THR A 334 0.62 -6.39 -20.72
N ASP A 335 1.20 -7.45 -20.17
CA ASP A 335 0.59 -8.31 -19.15
C ASP A 335 0.44 -7.62 -17.78
N ARG A 336 1.07 -6.45 -17.59
CA ARG A 336 1.00 -5.65 -16.36
C ARG A 336 0.05 -4.44 -16.47
N ILE A 337 -0.52 -4.20 -17.65
CA ILE A 337 -1.48 -3.11 -17.84
C ILE A 337 -2.78 -3.49 -17.12
N LYS A 338 -3.24 -2.59 -16.24
CA LYS A 338 -4.53 -2.72 -15.57
C LYS A 338 -5.46 -1.60 -16.01
N TYR A 339 -6.75 -1.91 -16.07
CA TYR A 339 -7.78 -0.98 -16.49
C TYR A 339 -8.60 -0.52 -15.30
N ASN A 340 -9.42 0.49 -15.49
CA ASN A 340 -10.60 0.72 -14.67
C ASN A 340 -11.73 0.97 -15.68
N ALA A 341 -12.72 0.08 -15.70
CA ALA A 341 -13.57 -0.13 -16.87
C ALA A 341 -12.72 -0.35 -18.13
N GLU A 342 -12.90 0.44 -19.19
CA GLU A 342 -12.20 0.26 -20.47
C GLU A 342 -10.94 1.12 -20.62
N THR A 343 -10.54 1.86 -19.57
CA THR A 343 -9.41 2.80 -19.64
C THR A 343 -8.19 2.27 -18.89
N ALA A 344 -7.06 2.12 -19.58
CA ALA A 344 -5.79 1.76 -18.96
C ALA A 344 -5.41 2.81 -17.90
N ARG A 345 -4.95 2.35 -16.73
CA ARG A 345 -4.58 3.22 -15.61
C ARG A 345 -3.13 3.01 -15.20
N TYR A 346 -2.57 4.09 -14.67
CA TYR A 346 -1.42 4.01 -13.80
C TYR A 346 -1.88 3.34 -12.50
N TRP A 347 -1.11 2.42 -11.94
CA TRP A 347 -1.47 1.79 -10.68
C TRP A 347 -0.30 1.68 -9.71
N TRP A 348 -0.59 2.00 -8.44
CA TRP A 348 0.41 2.09 -7.39
C TRP A 348 0.99 0.73 -6.99
N LEU A 349 2.27 0.74 -6.63
CA LEU A 349 2.95 -0.32 -5.90
C LEU A 349 3.32 0.21 -4.50
N ARG A 350 3.54 -0.67 -3.51
CA ARG A 350 3.98 -0.22 -2.16
C ARG A 350 5.44 0.21 -2.08
N SER A 351 6.25 -0.13 -3.08
CA SER A 351 7.68 0.13 -3.04
C SER A 351 8.02 1.61 -3.21
N PRO A 352 8.88 2.20 -2.37
CA PRO A 352 9.45 3.50 -2.67
C PRO A 352 10.51 3.39 -3.77
N ILE A 353 10.78 4.50 -4.48
CA ILE A 353 12.07 4.64 -5.15
C ILE A 353 13.16 4.84 -4.07
N PRO A 354 14.34 4.19 -4.16
CA PRO A 354 15.34 4.35 -3.10
C PRO A 354 15.87 5.78 -2.95
N SER A 355 16.15 6.48 -4.04
CA SER A 355 16.88 7.76 -4.02
C SER A 355 16.04 9.01 -3.72
N TYR A 356 14.76 8.85 -3.36
CA TYR A 356 13.86 9.96 -3.03
C TYR A 356 12.93 9.54 -1.89
N ALA A 357 12.48 10.50 -1.08
CA ALA A 357 11.58 10.26 0.06
C ALA A 357 10.09 10.49 -0.27
N HIS A 358 9.76 10.68 -1.55
CA HIS A 358 8.41 11.04 -2.00
C HIS A 358 7.96 10.35 -3.29
N PHE A 359 8.87 9.68 -4.00
CA PHE A 359 8.52 8.94 -5.21
C PHE A 359 8.18 7.50 -4.85
N VAL A 360 7.00 7.09 -5.26
CA VAL A 360 6.45 5.74 -5.07
C VAL A 360 6.46 5.04 -6.41
N ARG A 361 6.78 3.74 -6.43
CA ARG A 361 6.74 2.92 -7.63
C ARG A 361 5.31 2.72 -8.11
N LEU A 362 5.15 2.67 -9.42
CA LEU A 362 3.89 2.38 -10.08
C LEU A 362 4.12 1.70 -11.41
N VAL A 363 3.06 1.19 -12.00
CA VAL A 363 3.02 0.71 -13.38
C VAL A 363 2.14 1.65 -14.20
N PRO A 364 2.65 2.27 -15.27
CA PRO A 364 1.88 3.17 -16.13
C PRO A 364 1.11 2.37 -17.20
N THR A 365 0.41 3.07 -18.08
CA THR A 365 -0.46 2.46 -19.11
C THR A 365 0.27 1.69 -20.22
N ASP A 366 1.61 1.75 -20.25
CA ASP A 366 2.42 0.91 -21.14
C ASP A 366 2.94 -0.36 -20.45
N GLY A 367 2.67 -0.53 -19.14
CA GLY A 367 3.01 -1.71 -18.36
C GLY A 367 4.46 -1.79 -17.86
N SER A 368 5.29 -0.78 -18.11
CA SER A 368 6.67 -0.71 -17.62
C SER A 368 6.75 -0.37 -16.12
N LEU A 369 7.95 -0.38 -15.55
CA LEU A 369 8.17 0.15 -14.20
C LEU A 369 8.37 1.67 -14.25
N SER A 370 7.61 2.42 -13.46
CA SER A 370 7.76 3.86 -13.34
C SER A 370 7.64 4.32 -11.87
N ASN A 371 7.47 5.61 -11.65
CA ASN A 371 7.25 6.21 -10.35
C ASN A 371 6.47 7.53 -10.47
N ALA A 372 5.91 7.98 -9.36
CA ALA A 372 5.33 9.31 -9.25
C ALA A 372 5.30 9.79 -7.79
N ASN A 373 5.00 11.08 -7.59
CA ASN A 373 4.89 11.69 -6.27
C ASN A 373 3.80 11.00 -5.45
N ALA A 374 4.05 10.71 -4.16
CA ALA A 374 3.07 10.11 -3.27
C ALA A 374 1.74 10.89 -3.20
N SER A 375 1.84 12.22 -3.30
CA SER A 375 0.70 13.17 -3.36
C SER A 375 -0.10 13.19 -4.66
N SER A 376 0.37 12.53 -5.72
CA SER A 376 -0.43 12.33 -6.93
C SER A 376 -1.53 11.28 -6.68
N SER A 377 -2.56 11.26 -7.53
CA SER A 377 -3.63 10.26 -7.45
C SER A 377 -3.64 9.36 -8.68
N TYR A 378 -3.48 8.04 -8.48
CA TYR A 378 -3.54 7.03 -9.55
C TYR A 378 -4.42 5.85 -9.14
N GLY A 379 -4.57 4.90 -10.06
CA GLY A 379 -5.37 3.70 -9.84
C GLY A 379 -4.78 2.80 -8.74
N VAL A 380 -5.64 1.97 -8.18
CA VAL A 380 -5.28 1.04 -7.11
C VAL A 380 -5.70 -0.36 -7.51
N ALA A 381 -4.71 -1.20 -7.78
CA ALA A 381 -4.89 -2.64 -7.82
C ALA A 381 -4.49 -3.20 -6.45
N VAL A 382 -5.35 -4.04 -5.90
CA VAL A 382 -5.26 -4.49 -4.50
C VAL A 382 -4.91 -5.97 -4.49
N ALA A 383 -4.03 -6.37 -3.59
CA ALA A 383 -3.74 -7.76 -3.30
C ALA A 383 -4.28 -8.16 -1.91
N CYS A 384 -4.57 -9.44 -1.74
CA CYS A 384 -4.92 -10.04 -0.46
C CYS A 384 -4.52 -11.53 -0.44
N VAL A 385 -4.47 -12.12 0.75
CA VAL A 385 -4.08 -13.53 0.95
C VAL A 385 -5.22 -14.29 1.61
N ILE A 386 -5.42 -15.53 1.18
CA ILE A 386 -6.29 -16.49 1.86
C ILE A 386 -5.40 -17.63 2.34
N CYS A 387 -5.42 -17.89 3.64
CA CYS A 387 -4.73 -19.01 4.30
C CYS A 387 -5.73 -20.04 4.81
#